data_AF-A0A8E2INF8-F1
#
_entry.id   AF-A0A8E2INF8-F1
#
_cell.length_a   1.000
_cell.length_b   1.000
_cell.length_c   1.000
_cell.angle_alpha   90.00
_cell.angle_beta   90.00
_cell.angle_gamma   90.00
#
_symmetry.space_group_name_H-M   'P 1'
#
loop_
_entity.id
_entity.type
_entity.pdbx_description
1 polymer ?
#
loop_
_entity_poly.entity_id
_entity_poly.type
_entity_poly.pdbx_seq_one_letter_code
_entity_poly.pdbx_strand_id
1 'polypeptide(L)'
;MIDVQTLDRLKAMRLSGMAEYFENLGAATGAQRLTGPEMVKMAVDWEYERRRNSKLHRLRRYAALAQPAADIADIEAMPGRNVDAELIARLSVGNYLQDRQDVILQGPTGAGKTYVACALGNKACQQRALPAGW
;
A
#
# COMPACT_ATOMS: atom_id res chain seq x y z
N MET A 1 -12.66 -0.35 -29.66
CA MET A 1 -13.46 0.09 -28.49
C MET A 1 -14.06 -1.18 -27.89
N ILE A 2 -13.83 -1.44 -26.60
CA ILE A 2 -14.44 -2.61 -25.93
C ILE A 2 -15.95 -2.36 -25.83
N ASP A 3 -16.75 -3.41 -26.05
CA ASP A 3 -18.21 -3.33 -25.97
C ASP A 3 -18.71 -3.30 -24.51
N VAL A 4 -19.91 -2.76 -24.33
CA VAL A 4 -20.52 -2.59 -23.00
C VAL A 4 -20.73 -3.93 -22.28
N GLN A 5 -21.06 -5.00 -22.99
CA GLN A 5 -21.27 -6.32 -22.39
C GLN A 5 -19.97 -6.87 -21.79
N THR A 6 -18.84 -6.64 -22.44
CA THR A 6 -17.52 -7.00 -21.91
C THR A 6 -17.17 -6.19 -20.66
N LEU A 7 -17.46 -4.88 -20.63
CA LEU A 7 -17.27 -4.05 -19.43
C LEU A 7 -18.12 -4.53 -18.25
N ASP A 8 -19.39 -4.88 -18.50
CA ASP A 8 -20.29 -5.39 -17.47
C ASP A 8 -19.82 -6.75 -16.93
N ARG A 9 -19.31 -7.63 -17.80
CA ARG A 9 -18.69 -8.90 -17.39
C ARG A 9 -17.46 -8.68 -16.51
N LEU A 10 -16.58 -7.73 -16.84
CA LEU A 10 -15.44 -7.37 -15.98
C LEU A 10 -15.90 -6.91 -14.60
N LYS A 11 -16.91 -6.04 -14.54
CA LYS A 11 -17.49 -5.56 -13.28
C LYS A 11 -18.13 -6.71 -12.47
N ALA A 12 -18.86 -7.61 -13.11
CA ALA A 12 -19.46 -8.79 -12.48
C ALA A 12 -18.40 -9.75 -11.90
N MET A 13 -17.25 -9.89 -12.57
CA MET A 13 -16.09 -10.64 -12.08
C MET A 13 -15.27 -9.88 -11.02
N ARG A 14 -15.72 -8.70 -10.59
CA ARG A 14 -15.03 -7.81 -9.64
C ARG A 14 -13.68 -7.31 -10.16
N LEU A 15 -13.53 -7.16 -11.47
CA LEU A 15 -12.38 -6.55 -12.17
C LEU A 15 -12.68 -5.11 -12.56
N SER A 16 -13.16 -4.32 -11.59
CA SER A 16 -13.69 -2.96 -11.84
C SER A 16 -12.63 -1.95 -12.29
N GLY A 17 -11.38 -2.11 -11.87
CA GLY A 17 -10.24 -1.33 -12.35
C GLY A 17 -9.86 -1.67 -13.79
N MET A 18 -9.93 -2.94 -14.21
CA MET A 18 -9.76 -3.28 -15.64
C MET A 18 -10.85 -2.63 -16.49
N ALA A 19 -12.11 -2.67 -16.02
CA ALA A 19 -13.23 -2.04 -16.73
C ALA A 19 -13.02 -0.52 -16.88
N GLU A 20 -12.63 0.14 -15.79
CA GLU A 20 -12.30 1.57 -15.76
C GLU A 20 -11.15 1.94 -16.71
N TYR A 21 -10.10 1.12 -16.76
CA TYR A 21 -8.99 1.31 -17.71
C TYR A 21 -9.47 1.31 -19.16
N PHE A 22 -10.30 0.35 -19.56
CA PHE A 22 -10.80 0.26 -20.94
C PHE A 22 -11.84 1.33 -21.29
N GLU A 23 -12.65 1.76 -20.33
CA GLU A 23 -13.54 2.92 -20.47
C GLU A 23 -12.71 4.19 -20.75
N ASN A 24 -11.65 4.42 -19.97
CA ASN A 24 -10.77 5.58 -20.13
C ASN A 24 -9.95 5.53 -21.43
N LEU A 25 -9.49 4.35 -21.83
CA LEU A 25 -8.76 4.15 -23.09
C LEU A 25 -9.63 4.49 -24.31
N GLY A 26 -10.92 4.18 -24.26
CA GLY A 26 -11.87 4.52 -25.33
C GLY A 26 -12.16 6.02 -25.44
N ALA A 27 -12.05 6.76 -24.33
CA ALA A 27 -12.27 8.20 -24.28
C ALA A 27 -11.02 9.03 -24.67
N ALA A 28 -9.82 8.44 -24.62
CA ALA A 28 -8.57 9.13 -24.91
C ALA A 28 -8.36 9.34 -26.43
N THR A 29 -8.63 10.54 -26.92
CA THR A 29 -8.33 10.97 -28.29
C THR A 29 -6.83 11.26 -28.45
N GLY A 30 -6.03 10.22 -28.69
CA GLY A 30 -4.58 10.35 -28.89
C GLY A 30 -3.73 9.29 -28.19
N ALA A 31 -4.34 8.21 -27.69
CA ALA A 31 -3.60 7.12 -27.07
C ALA A 31 -2.53 6.56 -28.03
N GLN A 32 -1.31 6.42 -27.50
CA GLN A 32 -0.21 5.73 -28.14
C GLN A 32 -0.69 4.34 -28.61
N ARG A 33 -0.23 3.87 -29.78
CA ARG A 33 -0.61 2.53 -30.29
C ARG A 33 -0.03 1.45 -29.37
N LEU A 34 -0.77 1.10 -28.32
CA LEU A 34 -0.49 -0.06 -27.50
C LEU A 34 -0.86 -1.31 -28.28
N THR A 35 0.01 -2.30 -28.25
CA THR A 35 -0.31 -3.65 -28.73
C THR A 35 -1.35 -4.30 -27.81
N GLY A 36 -2.04 -5.33 -28.32
CA GLY A 36 -2.99 -6.13 -27.54
C GLY A 36 -2.44 -6.57 -26.17
N PRO A 37 -1.24 -7.18 -26.12
CA PRO A 37 -0.61 -7.58 -24.87
C PRO A 37 -0.31 -6.42 -23.91
N GLU A 38 0.14 -5.27 -24.41
CA GLU A 38 0.44 -4.10 -23.57
C GLU A 38 -0.83 -3.53 -22.93
N MET A 39 -1.95 -3.48 -23.67
CA MET A 39 -3.23 -3.06 -23.10
C MET A 39 -3.69 -4.00 -21.98
N VAL A 40 -3.55 -5.31 -22.18
CA VAL A 40 -3.90 -6.29 -21.13
C VAL A 40 -3.02 -6.10 -19.90
N LYS A 41 -1.69 -5.93 -20.09
CA LYS A 41 -0.76 -5.66 -18.99
C LYS A 41 -1.20 -4.42 -18.20
N MET A 42 -1.42 -3.29 -18.86
CA MET A 42 -1.83 -2.05 -18.20
C MET A 42 -3.18 -2.18 -17.48
N ALA A 43 -4.15 -2.86 -18.08
CA ALA A 43 -5.44 -3.11 -17.43
C ALA A 43 -5.28 -3.93 -16.14
N VAL A 44 -4.45 -4.97 -16.16
CA VAL A 44 -4.15 -5.81 -15.00
C VAL A 44 -3.43 -5.01 -13.92
N ASP A 45 -2.42 -4.20 -14.29
CA ASP A 45 -1.70 -3.34 -13.36
C ASP A 45 -2.66 -2.36 -12.66
N TRP A 46 -3.59 -1.76 -13.41
CA TRP A 46 -4.61 -0.85 -12.88
C TRP A 46 -5.53 -1.52 -11.85
N GLU A 47 -6.04 -2.71 -12.18
CA GLU A 47 -6.87 -3.50 -11.26
C GLU A 47 -6.11 -3.88 -10.00
N TYR A 48 -4.88 -4.31 -10.17
CA TYR A 48 -4.02 -4.74 -9.10
C TYR A 48 -3.72 -3.59 -8.13
N GLU A 49 -3.33 -2.41 -8.64
CA GLU A 49 -3.09 -1.22 -7.84
C GLU A 49 -4.35 -0.78 -7.11
N ARG A 50 -5.51 -0.79 -7.78
CA ARG A 50 -6.80 -0.47 -7.17
C ARG A 50 -7.12 -1.39 -5.99
N ARG A 51 -6.91 -2.71 -6.14
CA ARG A 51 -7.09 -3.70 -5.06
C ARG A 51 -6.11 -3.47 -3.92
N ARG A 52 -4.83 -3.24 -4.24
CA ARG A 52 -3.77 -2.94 -3.26
C ARG A 52 -4.12 -1.71 -2.44
N ASN A 53 -4.47 -0.61 -3.09
CA ASN A 53 -4.80 0.66 -2.45
C ASN A 53 -6.06 0.54 -1.59
N SER A 54 -7.09 -0.17 -2.08
CA SER A 54 -8.31 -0.43 -1.32
C SER A 54 -8.03 -1.24 -0.04
N LYS A 55 -7.17 -2.27 -0.13
CA LYS A 55 -6.75 -3.07 1.02
C LYS A 55 -5.96 -2.23 2.01
N LEU A 56 -5.00 -1.42 1.55
CA LEU A 56 -4.23 -0.51 2.39
C LEU A 56 -5.14 0.47 3.14
N HIS A 57 -6.06 1.12 2.43
CA HIS A 57 -7.02 2.05 3.03
C HIS A 57 -7.86 1.38 4.12
N ARG A 58 -8.32 0.15 3.87
CA ARG A 58 -9.07 -0.63 4.85
C ARG A 58 -8.24 -0.96 6.08
N LEU A 59 -6.99 -1.43 5.90
CA LEU A 59 -6.10 -1.77 7.01
C LEU A 59 -5.76 -0.54 7.87
N ARG A 60 -5.42 0.59 7.25
CA ARG A 60 -5.15 1.84 7.98
C ARG A 60 -6.37 2.32 8.78
N ARG A 61 -7.58 2.20 8.23
CA ARG A 61 -8.82 2.51 8.97
C ARG A 61 -9.01 1.60 10.17
N TYR A 62 -8.81 0.29 10.02
CA TYR A 62 -8.94 -0.64 11.14
C TYR A 62 -7.87 -0.49 12.21
N ALA A 63 -6.64 -0.12 11.82
CA ALA A 63 -5.56 0.11 12.76
C ALA A 63 -5.82 1.32 13.69
N ALA A 64 -6.65 2.28 13.25
CA ALA A 64 -7.08 3.44 14.04
C ALA A 64 -5.90 4.16 14.75
N LEU A 65 -4.79 4.31 14.03
CA LEU A 65 -3.54 4.84 14.58
C LEU A 65 -3.73 6.30 15.03
N ALA A 66 -3.22 6.63 16.22
CA ALA A 66 -3.30 7.97 16.78
C ALA A 66 -2.61 9.04 15.90
N GLN A 67 -1.57 8.63 15.15
CA GLN A 67 -0.84 9.49 14.22
C GLN A 67 -0.80 8.83 12.83
N PRO A 68 -1.84 8.99 11.99
CA PRO A 68 -1.95 8.30 10.70
C PRO A 68 -0.84 8.66 9.70
N ALA A 69 -0.24 9.84 9.86
CA ALA A 69 0.85 10.33 9.00
C ALA A 69 2.24 9.87 9.45
N ALA A 70 2.37 9.11 10.55
CA ALA A 70 3.68 8.67 11.03
C ALA A 70 4.34 7.71 10.02
N ASP A 71 5.61 7.97 9.69
CA ASP A 71 6.40 7.18 8.75
C ASP A 71 7.71 6.71 9.40
N ILE A 72 8.20 5.54 9.00
CA ILE A 72 9.50 5.02 9.44
C ILE A 72 10.63 5.89 8.88
N ALA A 73 10.48 6.41 7.66
CA ALA A 73 11.50 7.26 7.03
C ALA A 73 11.79 8.53 7.86
N ASP A 74 10.76 9.10 8.49
CA ASP A 74 10.89 10.27 9.36
C ASP A 74 11.63 9.95 10.67
N ILE A 75 11.62 8.70 11.12
CA ILE A 75 12.35 8.26 12.32
C ILE A 75 13.85 8.22 12.03
N GLU A 76 14.23 7.71 10.85
CA GLU A 76 15.64 7.62 10.41
C GLU A 76 16.22 9.01 10.10
N ALA A 77 15.40 9.96 9.64
CA ALA A 77 15.83 11.29 9.23
C ALA A 77 16.00 12.32 10.37
N MET A 78 15.63 12.00 11.62
CA MET A 78 15.67 12.94 12.75
C MET A 78 16.96 12.83 13.58
N PRO A 79 17.98 13.69 13.38
CA PRO A 79 19.16 13.73 14.24
C PRO A 79 18.78 14.15 15.68
N GLY A 80 19.25 13.40 16.68
CA GLY A 80 19.08 13.72 18.10
C GLY A 80 18.08 12.85 18.87
N ARG A 81 17.33 11.96 18.20
CA ARG A 81 16.65 10.86 18.87
C ARG A 81 17.67 9.76 19.15
N ASN A 82 17.86 9.40 20.41
CA ASN A 82 18.73 8.28 20.81
C ASN A 82 18.04 6.93 20.52
N VAL A 83 17.62 6.74 19.27
CA VAL A 83 16.91 5.56 18.77
C VAL A 83 17.90 4.77 17.93
N ASP A 84 17.98 3.48 18.20
CA ASP A 84 18.80 2.55 17.43
C ASP A 84 18.25 2.42 16.01
N ALA A 85 18.92 3.09 15.06
CA ALA A 85 18.52 3.10 13.64
C ALA A 85 18.58 1.71 13.02
N GLU A 86 19.52 0.85 13.45
CA GLU A 86 19.64 -0.51 12.96
C GLU A 86 18.46 -1.36 13.43
N LEU A 87 18.04 -1.20 14.69
CA LEU A 87 16.84 -1.84 15.21
C LEU A 87 15.58 -1.40 14.46
N ILE A 88 15.42 -0.10 14.20
CA ILE A 88 14.27 0.41 13.44
C ILE A 88 14.26 -0.13 12.03
N ALA A 89 15.41 -0.16 11.35
CA ALA A 89 15.54 -0.76 10.03
C ALA A 89 15.14 -2.24 10.04
N ARG A 90 15.61 -3.02 11.02
CA ARG A 90 15.22 -4.44 11.19
C ARG A 90 13.73 -4.61 11.43
N LEU A 91 13.14 -3.80 12.31
CA LEU A 91 11.69 -3.81 12.56
C LEU A 91 10.92 -3.39 11.29
N SER A 92 11.45 -2.47 10.49
CA SER A 92 10.81 -2.03 9.25
C SER A 92 10.64 -3.13 8.21
N VAL A 93 11.43 -4.22 8.29
CA VAL A 93 11.28 -5.42 7.45
C VAL A 93 10.01 -6.19 7.80
N GLY A 94 9.58 -6.14 9.06
CA GLY A 94 8.32 -6.75 9.51
C GLY A 94 8.39 -8.24 9.87
N ASN A 95 9.58 -8.85 9.95
CA ASN A 95 9.72 -10.27 10.31
C ASN A 95 9.08 -10.60 11.67
N TYR A 96 9.17 -9.69 12.64
CA TYR A 96 8.53 -9.82 13.95
C TYR A 96 7.00 -10.04 13.86
N LEU A 97 6.34 -9.55 12.81
CA LEU A 97 4.90 -9.79 12.59
C LEU A 97 4.61 -11.24 12.18
N GLN A 98 5.50 -11.85 11.39
CA GLN A 98 5.38 -13.25 10.97
C GLN A 98 5.74 -14.17 12.14
N ASP A 99 6.79 -13.83 12.86
CA ASP A 99 7.31 -14.58 14.01
C ASP A 99 6.48 -14.37 15.28
N ARG A 100 5.46 -13.48 15.24
CA ARG A 100 4.58 -13.11 16.36
C ARG A 100 5.37 -12.63 17.59
N GLN A 101 6.39 -11.81 17.35
CA GLN A 101 7.21 -11.21 18.40
C GLN A 101 6.67 -9.83 18.80
N ASP A 102 6.65 -9.57 20.10
CA ASP A 102 6.23 -8.30 20.66
C ASP A 102 7.34 -7.24 20.54
N VAL A 103 6.94 -6.01 20.23
CA VAL A 103 7.83 -4.84 20.21
C VAL A 103 7.50 -3.95 21.40
N ILE A 104 8.44 -3.83 22.34
CA ILE A 104 8.26 -3.02 23.56
C ILE A 104 8.96 -1.68 23.36
N LEU A 105 8.21 -0.58 23.52
CA LEU A 105 8.73 0.78 23.45
C LEU A 105 8.85 1.38 24.86
N GLN A 106 10.08 1.61 25.31
CA GLN A 106 10.37 2.16 26.64
C GLN A 106 11.09 3.52 26.54
N GLY A 107 10.78 4.43 27.47
CA GLY A 107 11.41 5.76 27.54
C GLY A 107 10.53 6.80 28.22
N PRO A 108 11.02 8.04 28.43
CA PRO A 108 10.26 9.11 29.07
C PRO A 108 9.05 9.55 28.23
N THR A 109 8.08 10.20 28.86
CA THR A 109 6.97 10.84 28.17
C THR A 109 7.50 11.89 27.18
N GLY A 110 6.81 12.08 26.05
CA GLY A 110 7.27 13.01 25.01
C GLY A 110 8.40 12.51 24.10
N ALA A 111 9.05 11.37 24.39
CA ALA A 111 10.16 10.85 23.58
C ALA A 111 9.78 10.37 22.16
N GLY A 112 8.49 10.34 21.80
CA GLY A 112 8.03 9.91 20.48
C GLY A 112 7.65 8.43 20.36
N LYS A 113 7.52 7.69 21.46
CA LYS A 113 7.10 6.27 21.45
C LYS A 113 5.80 6.03 20.66
N THR A 114 4.79 6.88 20.85
CA THR A 114 3.53 6.81 20.09
C THR A 114 3.74 6.99 18.60
N TYR A 115 4.66 7.88 18.19
CA TYR A 115 5.01 8.09 16.80
C TYR A 115 5.65 6.83 16.21
N VAL A 116 6.64 6.24 16.91
CA VAL A 116 7.30 5.00 16.49
C VAL A 116 6.30 3.85 16.35
N ALA A 117 5.40 3.66 17.33
CA ALA A 117 4.36 2.65 17.25
C ALA A 117 3.43 2.86 16.03
N CYS A 118 3.03 4.10 15.75
CA CYS A 118 2.19 4.41 14.59
C CYS A 118 2.94 4.19 13.27
N ALA A 119 4.21 4.58 13.17
CA ALA A 119 5.04 4.36 12.00
C ALA A 119 5.22 2.87 11.69
N LEU A 120 5.51 2.05 12.71
CA LEU A 120 5.58 0.59 12.59
C LEU A 120 4.23 -0.01 12.14
N GLY A 121 3.12 0.45 12.74
CA GLY A 121 1.78 0.03 12.34
C GLY A 121 1.43 0.41 10.89
N ASN A 122 1.84 1.60 10.44
CA ASN A 122 1.68 2.05 9.07
C ASN A 122 2.47 1.19 8.09
N LYS A 123 3.73 0.89 8.41
CA LYS A 123 4.58 -0.01 7.61
C LYS A 123 3.99 -1.41 7.52
N ALA A 124 3.49 -1.96 8.62
CA ALA A 124 2.82 -3.25 8.65
C ALA A 124 1.58 -3.26 7.73
N CYS A 125 0.78 -2.19 7.73
CA CYS A 125 -0.37 -2.04 6.82
C CYS A 125 0.07 -2.02 5.35
N GLN A 126 1.14 -1.30 5.02
CA GLN A 126 1.71 -1.23 3.66
C GLN A 126 2.20 -2.60 3.18
N GLN A 127 2.96 -3.31 4.01
CA GLN A 127 3.48 -4.64 3.71
C GLN A 127 2.36 -5.67 3.50
N ARG A 128 1.30 -5.64 4.32
CA ARG A 128 0.14 -6.51 4.10
C ARG A 128 -0.68 -6.13 2.88
N ALA A 129 -0.62 -4.86 2.44
CA ALA A 129 -1.33 -4.42 1.26
C ALA A 129 -0.62 -4.84 -0.03
N LEU A 130 0.71 -4.79 -0.05
CA LEU A 130 1.54 -5.39 -1.09
C LEU A 130 1.30 -6.91 -1.11
N PRO A 131 1.08 -7.53 -2.28
CA PRO A 131 1.11 -8.97 -2.36
C PRO A 131 2.56 -9.45 -2.26
N ALA A 132 2.73 -10.58 -1.59
CA ALA A 132 4.03 -11.21 -1.44
C ALA A 132 4.51 -11.71 -2.80
N GLY A 133 5.75 -11.34 -3.17
CA GLY A 133 6.48 -11.94 -4.28
C GLY A 133 6.20 -11.32 -5.64
N TRP A 134 7.03 -10.33 -5.99
CA TRP A 134 7.69 -10.20 -7.30
C TRP A 134 9.15 -9.81 -7.02
#